data_AF-A0A9P0JEV8-F1
#
_entry.id   AF-A0A9P0JEV8-F1
#
_cell.length_a   1.000
_cell.length_b   1.000
_cell.length_c   1.000
_cell.angle_alpha   90.00
_cell.angle_beta   90.00
_cell.angle_gamma   90.00
#
_symmetry.space_group_name_H-M   'P 1'
#
loop_
_entity.id
_entity.type
_entity.pdbx_description
1 polymer ?
#
loop_
_entity_poly.entity_id
_entity_poly.type
_entity_poly.pdbx_seq_one_letter_code
_entity_poly.pdbx_strand_id
1 'polypeptide(L)'
;MLLNCLAKQIRALPSTFTAACRMSSVTTENAEFTEVEEPPMVYGGYTNLRQAWVSNLDTVKENPSTIIDLHPQVFGSRPRIDIIHENIVWQRKYRYVSYANTKVTAEVNMSSKKPWPQKGQGRARHGTRRSPLFKGGSVIHGPRSHTTHFYMLPFYKRVYGLTSTLSVKLIQDDLHIVKNLDLPSDDPSYINDLVDSRLWGPSVLFIDE
;
A
#
# COMPACT_ATOMS: atom_id res chain seq x y z
N MET A 1 2.89 4.98 16.03
CA MET A 1 1.78 5.00 17.01
C MET A 1 0.39 4.64 16.40
N LEU A 2 0.33 3.87 15.30
CA LEU A 2 -0.94 3.43 14.67
C LEU A 2 -0.88 1.99 14.11
N LEU A 3 0.02 1.12 14.61
CA LEU A 3 0.02 -0.31 14.25
C LEU A 3 -0.35 -1.26 15.41
N ASN A 4 -0.36 -0.78 16.65
CA ASN A 4 -0.62 -1.64 17.82
C ASN A 4 -2.11 -1.94 18.08
N CYS A 5 -3.02 -1.50 17.21
CA CYS A 5 -4.47 -1.73 17.38
C CYS A 5 -5.04 -2.91 16.58
N LEU A 6 -4.33 -3.45 15.58
CA LEU A 6 -4.85 -4.54 14.75
C LEU A 6 -4.59 -5.95 15.32
N ALA A 7 -3.66 -6.10 16.26
CA ALA A 7 -3.27 -7.41 16.80
C ALA A 7 -4.23 -7.99 17.86
N LYS A 8 -5.31 -7.29 18.24
CA LYS A 8 -6.16 -7.67 19.38
C LYS A 8 -7.53 -8.25 19.03
N GLN A 9 -7.84 -8.45 17.74
CA GLN A 9 -9.23 -8.73 17.30
C GLN A 9 -9.45 -10.08 16.58
N ILE A 10 -8.47 -10.99 16.60
CA ILE A 10 -8.54 -12.33 15.98
C ILE A 10 -8.59 -13.46 17.05
N ARG A 11 -8.99 -13.17 18.29
CA ARG A 11 -9.30 -14.20 19.30
C ARG A 11 -10.77 -14.10 19.72
N ALA A 12 -11.66 -14.65 18.91
CA ALA A 12 -12.95 -15.20 19.37
C ALA A 12 -13.77 -15.66 18.15
N LEU A 13 -13.62 -16.93 17.76
CA LEU A 13 -14.74 -17.67 17.18
C LEU A 13 -14.79 -19.04 17.85
N PRO A 14 -15.91 -19.42 18.49
CA PRO A 14 -16.06 -20.70 19.15
C PRO A 14 -16.40 -21.78 18.13
N SER A 15 -15.57 -22.82 18.01
CA SER A 15 -15.93 -24.06 17.32
C SER A 15 -16.79 -24.92 18.26
N THR A 16 -18.11 -24.85 18.08
CA THR A 16 -19.03 -25.86 18.57
C THR A 16 -18.84 -27.14 17.77
N PHE A 17 -18.22 -28.17 18.36
CA PHE A 17 -18.55 -29.56 18.05
C PHE A 17 -18.28 -30.40 19.30
N THR A 18 -19.36 -30.71 20.01
CA THR A 18 -19.39 -31.72 21.06
C THR A 18 -19.54 -33.08 20.39
N ALA A 19 -18.55 -33.95 20.54
CA ALA A 19 -18.73 -35.39 20.38
C ALA A 19 -18.03 -36.07 21.56
N ALA A 20 -18.84 -36.57 22.48
CA ALA A 20 -18.40 -37.44 23.55
C ALA A 20 -17.91 -38.76 22.95
N CYS A 21 -16.70 -39.20 23.31
CA CYS A 21 -16.36 -40.61 23.22
C CYS A 21 -15.51 -41.00 24.43
N ARG A 22 -15.92 -42.10 25.05
CA ARG A 22 -15.37 -42.71 26.26
C ARG A 22 -13.87 -42.95 26.13
N MET A 23 -13.12 -42.58 27.15
CA MET A 23 -11.77 -43.10 27.37
C MET A 23 -11.86 -44.59 27.69
N SER A 24 -11.52 -45.44 26.72
CA SER A 24 -11.11 -46.82 26.97
C SER A 24 -9.66 -46.96 26.50
N SER A 25 -8.81 -47.34 27.45
CA SER A 25 -7.40 -47.66 27.29
C SER A 25 -7.17 -48.66 26.15
N VAL A 26 -6.34 -48.28 25.17
CA VAL A 26 -5.69 -49.23 24.26
C VAL A 26 -4.24 -48.81 24.10
N THR A 27 -3.36 -49.61 24.71
CA THR A 27 -1.95 -49.72 24.38
C THR A 27 -1.83 -50.38 23.01
N THR A 28 -1.16 -49.79 22.02
CA THR A 28 -0.35 -50.53 21.02
C THR A 28 0.37 -49.58 20.02
N GLU A 29 1.71 -49.72 19.98
CA GLU A 29 2.64 -49.72 18.83
C GLU A 29 2.75 -48.53 17.87
N ASN A 30 4.02 -48.12 17.73
CA ASN A 30 4.61 -47.30 16.68
C ASN A 30 4.00 -47.58 15.30
N ALA A 31 3.14 -46.68 14.85
CA ALA A 31 2.95 -46.44 13.43
C ALA A 31 3.58 -45.09 13.14
N GLU A 32 4.70 -45.09 12.40
CA GLU A 32 5.17 -43.90 11.70
C GLU A 32 4.11 -43.55 10.66
N PHE A 33 3.13 -42.78 11.11
CA PHE A 33 2.21 -42.08 10.24
C PHE A 33 3.05 -40.97 9.60
N THR A 34 3.54 -41.23 8.39
CA THR A 34 3.99 -40.15 7.52
C THR A 34 2.74 -39.34 7.23
N GLU A 35 2.51 -38.31 8.04
CA GLU A 35 1.53 -37.28 7.74
C GLU A 35 1.93 -36.73 6.38
N VAL A 36 1.26 -37.19 5.33
CA VAL A 36 1.24 -36.49 4.06
C VAL A 36 0.56 -35.17 4.42
N GLU A 37 1.35 -34.12 4.69
CA GLU A 37 0.81 -32.79 4.93
C GLU A 37 0.01 -32.41 3.70
N GLU A 38 -1.32 -32.55 3.79
CA GLU A 38 -2.21 -32.19 2.70
C GLU A 38 -2.00 -30.70 2.43
N PRO A 39 -1.72 -30.31 1.17
CA PRO A 39 -1.40 -28.93 0.86
C PRO A 39 -2.59 -28.04 1.25
N PRO A 40 -2.34 -26.82 1.76
CA PRO A 40 -3.37 -25.99 2.36
C PRO A 40 -4.50 -25.72 1.37
N MET A 41 -5.72 -26.04 1.79
CA MET A 41 -6.94 -25.82 1.01
C MET A 41 -7.23 -24.32 0.88
N VAL A 42 -7.24 -23.82 -0.35
CA VAL A 42 -7.65 -22.45 -0.68
C VAL A 42 -8.86 -22.55 -1.60
N TYR A 43 -9.95 -21.83 -1.28
CA TYR A 43 -11.26 -21.84 -1.96
C TYR A 43 -11.26 -22.40 -3.39
N GLY A 44 -11.46 -23.73 -3.53
CA GLY A 44 -11.66 -24.40 -4.82
C GLY A 44 -10.63 -25.47 -5.22
N GLY A 45 -9.56 -25.72 -4.45
CA GLY A 45 -8.70 -26.90 -4.70
C GLY A 45 -7.36 -26.92 -3.95
N TYR A 46 -6.57 -27.95 -4.23
CA TYR A 46 -5.18 -28.07 -3.78
C TYR A 46 -4.29 -27.17 -4.64
N THR A 47 -3.59 -26.22 -4.01
CA THR A 47 -2.57 -25.41 -4.66
C THR A 47 -1.21 -25.75 -4.09
N ASN A 48 -0.21 -25.97 -4.95
CA ASN A 48 1.15 -26.17 -4.51
C ASN A 48 1.69 -24.91 -3.83
N LEU A 49 2.49 -25.10 -2.77
CA LEU A 49 3.23 -24.04 -2.11
C LEU A 49 4.22 -23.41 -3.11
N ARG A 50 4.42 -22.10 -2.99
CA ARG A 50 5.49 -21.42 -3.75
C ARG A 50 6.77 -21.58 -2.96
N GLN A 51 7.90 -21.80 -3.62
CA GLN A 51 9.20 -21.94 -2.95
C GLN A 51 10.08 -20.75 -3.31
N ALA A 52 10.87 -20.29 -2.34
CA ALA A 52 11.85 -19.24 -2.54
C ALA A 52 13.14 -19.53 -1.78
N TRP A 53 14.26 -19.09 -2.34
CA TRP A 53 15.57 -19.20 -1.73
C TRP A 53 15.73 -18.20 -0.58
N VAL A 54 16.38 -18.65 0.49
CA VAL A 54 16.80 -17.80 1.60
C VAL A 54 18.26 -17.40 1.41
N SER A 55 18.45 -16.11 1.22
CA SER A 55 19.74 -15.46 1.08
C SER A 55 20.27 -14.95 2.43
N ASN A 56 21.59 -14.76 2.51
CA ASN A 56 22.30 -14.17 3.63
C ASN A 56 22.71 -12.71 3.33
N LEU A 57 22.99 -11.88 4.33
CA LEU A 57 23.57 -10.53 4.15
C LEU A 57 25.01 -10.40 4.69
N ASP A 58 25.49 -11.41 5.40
CA ASP A 58 26.83 -11.43 6.02
C ASP A 58 28.00 -11.39 5.03
N THR A 59 27.77 -11.83 3.79
CA THR A 59 28.80 -11.87 2.74
C THR A 59 28.32 -11.14 1.50
N VAL A 60 29.21 -10.42 0.82
CA VAL A 60 28.90 -9.71 -0.44
C VAL A 60 28.34 -10.70 -1.48
N LYS A 61 29.06 -11.81 -1.71
CA LYS A 61 28.60 -12.89 -2.60
C LYS A 61 27.40 -13.61 -2.01
N GLU A 62 26.45 -13.93 -2.87
CA GLU A 62 25.26 -14.69 -2.51
C GLU A 62 25.61 -16.14 -2.19
N ASN A 63 25.19 -16.60 -1.01
CA ASN A 63 25.26 -18.00 -0.60
C ASN A 63 23.83 -18.48 -0.26
N PRO A 64 23.13 -19.17 -1.18
CA PRO A 64 21.79 -19.67 -0.90
C PRO A 64 21.86 -20.75 0.18
N SER A 65 21.08 -20.59 1.24
CA SER A 65 21.16 -21.45 2.43
C SER A 65 20.08 -22.54 2.43
N THR A 66 18.82 -22.12 2.41
CA THR A 66 17.64 -22.98 2.58
C THR A 66 16.52 -22.55 1.65
N ILE A 67 15.60 -23.46 1.32
CA ILE A 67 14.37 -23.16 0.59
C ILE A 67 13.23 -23.03 1.60
N ILE A 68 12.42 -21.98 1.48
CA ILE A 68 11.22 -21.76 2.31
C ILE A 68 9.96 -21.92 1.46
N ASP A 69 8.96 -22.58 2.03
CA ASP A 69 7.62 -22.66 1.48
C ASP A 69 6.79 -21.42 1.84
N LEU A 70 6.21 -20.80 0.82
CA LEU A 70 5.41 -19.59 0.85
C LEU A 70 3.94 -19.90 0.64
N HIS A 71 3.10 -19.22 1.44
CA HIS A 71 1.66 -19.41 1.39
C HIS A 71 1.06 -19.01 0.02
N PRO A 72 0.31 -19.90 -0.66
CA PRO A 72 -0.15 -19.69 -2.03
C PRO A 72 -1.14 -18.52 -2.18
N GLN A 73 -1.96 -18.23 -1.16
CA GLN A 73 -2.91 -17.10 -1.23
C GLN A 73 -2.22 -15.72 -1.24
N VAL A 74 -1.02 -15.61 -0.65
CA VAL A 74 -0.29 -14.33 -0.54
C VAL A 74 0.61 -14.15 -1.74
N PHE A 75 1.43 -15.16 -2.04
CA PHE A 75 2.48 -15.09 -3.06
C PHE A 75 2.06 -15.70 -4.41
N GLY A 76 0.94 -16.41 -4.47
CA GLY A 76 0.37 -17.02 -5.68
C GLY A 76 -0.97 -16.41 -6.12
N SER A 77 -1.33 -15.24 -5.61
CA SER A 77 -2.55 -14.54 -6.04
C SER A 77 -2.48 -14.13 -7.52
N ARG A 78 -3.60 -14.20 -8.23
CA ARG A 78 -3.67 -13.77 -9.63
C ARG A 78 -3.29 -12.28 -9.76
N PRO A 79 -2.31 -11.92 -10.61
CA PRO A 79 -1.89 -10.53 -10.76
C PRO A 79 -3.01 -9.69 -11.39
N ARG A 80 -3.47 -8.67 -10.66
CA ARG A 80 -4.54 -7.73 -11.07
C ARG A 80 -4.06 -6.28 -11.00
N ILE A 81 -3.62 -5.79 -12.16
CA ILE A 81 -3.04 -4.46 -12.34
C ILE A 81 -4.05 -3.35 -11.99
N ASP A 82 -5.33 -3.58 -12.23
CA ASP A 82 -6.43 -2.67 -11.90
C ASP A 82 -6.53 -2.39 -10.40
N ILE A 83 -6.49 -3.43 -9.56
CA ILE A 83 -6.55 -3.28 -8.10
C ILE A 83 -5.25 -2.69 -7.54
N ILE A 84 -4.11 -3.02 -8.13
CA ILE A 84 -2.82 -2.39 -7.78
C ILE A 84 -2.90 -0.88 -8.05
N HIS A 85 -3.39 -0.49 -9.23
CA HIS A 85 -3.56 0.91 -9.60
C HIS A 85 -4.55 1.65 -8.67
N GLU A 86 -5.70 1.04 -8.35
CA GLU A 86 -6.65 1.62 -7.39
C GLU A 86 -6.01 1.91 -6.03
N ASN A 87 -5.18 0.97 -5.53
CA ASN A 87 -4.46 1.15 -4.27
C ASN A 87 -3.44 2.30 -4.32
N ILE A 88 -2.67 2.40 -5.41
CA ILE A 88 -1.70 3.48 -5.60
C ILE A 88 -2.40 4.84 -5.64
N VAL A 89 -3.49 4.95 -6.42
CA VAL A 89 -4.29 6.18 -6.52
C VAL A 89 -4.90 6.54 -5.17
N TRP A 90 -5.39 5.55 -4.42
CA TRP A 90 -5.91 5.74 -3.07
C TRP A 90 -4.84 6.24 -2.10
N GLN A 91 -3.67 5.60 -2.02
CA GLN A 91 -2.57 6.02 -1.15
C GLN A 91 -2.12 7.46 -1.44
N ARG A 92 -2.02 7.83 -2.73
CA ARG A 92 -1.68 9.19 -3.16
C ARG A 92 -2.74 10.21 -2.74
N LYS A 93 -4.02 9.92 -2.97
CA LYS A 93 -5.13 10.85 -2.68
C LYS A 93 -5.45 10.98 -1.19
N TYR A 94 -5.40 9.88 -0.44
CA TYR A 94 -5.70 9.86 1.00
C TYR A 94 -4.82 10.83 1.80
N ARG A 95 -3.56 10.98 1.42
CA ARG A 95 -2.59 11.88 2.08
C ARG A 95 -2.57 13.29 1.50
N TYR A 96 -3.25 13.50 0.37
CA TYR A 96 -3.14 14.73 -0.40
C TYR A 96 -4.22 15.75 0.00
N VAL A 97 -3.77 16.98 0.28
CA VAL A 97 -4.60 18.13 0.58
C VAL A 97 -4.16 19.28 -0.33
N SER A 98 -5.10 19.83 -1.09
CA SER A 98 -4.84 21.01 -1.92
C SER A 98 -5.13 22.27 -1.12
N TYR A 99 -4.11 23.12 -0.98
CA TYR A 99 -4.18 24.42 -0.30
C TYR A 99 -4.37 25.60 -1.28
N ALA A 100 -4.61 25.30 -2.56
CA ALA A 100 -4.86 26.33 -3.54
C ALA A 100 -6.14 27.09 -3.19
N ASN A 101 -6.06 28.41 -3.09
CA ASN A 101 -7.21 29.25 -2.83
C ASN A 101 -7.13 30.52 -3.68
N THR A 102 -8.24 30.88 -4.30
CA THR A 102 -8.35 32.08 -5.12
C THR A 102 -9.36 33.04 -4.52
N LYS A 103 -9.09 34.35 -4.64
CA LYS A 103 -9.94 35.39 -4.09
C LYS A 103 -11.18 35.59 -4.96
N VAL A 104 -12.35 35.45 -4.34
CA VAL A 104 -13.64 35.84 -4.96
C VAL A 104 -13.80 37.35 -4.98
N THR A 105 -14.79 37.87 -5.71
CA THR A 105 -15.05 39.32 -5.85
C THR A 105 -15.19 40.03 -4.50
N ALA A 106 -15.72 39.36 -3.47
CA ALA A 106 -15.84 39.93 -2.14
C ALA A 106 -14.49 40.08 -1.40
N GLU A 107 -13.55 39.16 -1.63
CA GLU A 107 -12.27 39.05 -0.92
C GLU A 107 -11.15 39.87 -1.58
N VAL A 108 -11.32 40.25 -2.85
CA VAL A 108 -10.35 41.09 -3.56
C VAL A 108 -10.31 42.48 -2.93
N ASN A 109 -9.11 42.88 -2.49
CA ASN A 109 -8.87 44.19 -1.92
C ASN A 109 -8.80 45.27 -3.02
N MET A 110 -9.97 45.71 -3.51
CA MET A 110 -10.10 46.82 -4.44
C MET A 110 -11.36 47.64 -4.11
N SER A 111 -11.58 48.79 -4.75
CA SER A 111 -12.77 49.60 -4.51
C SER A 111 -14.06 48.87 -4.92
N SER A 112 -15.05 48.85 -4.01
CA SER A 112 -16.43 48.41 -4.29
C SER A 112 -17.29 49.51 -4.92
N LYS A 113 -16.80 50.76 -4.95
CA LYS A 113 -17.49 51.89 -5.55
C LYS A 113 -17.62 51.70 -7.06
N LYS A 114 -18.79 52.09 -7.60
CA LYS A 114 -19.02 52.08 -9.04
C LYS A 114 -17.95 52.94 -9.74
N PRO A 115 -17.22 52.41 -10.75
CA PRO A 115 -16.12 53.13 -11.38
C PRO A 115 -16.54 54.45 -12.06
N TRP A 116 -17.71 54.47 -12.68
CA TRP A 116 -18.31 55.62 -13.38
C TRP A 116 -19.84 55.48 -13.44
N PRO A 117 -20.60 56.57 -13.68
CA PRO A 117 -22.05 56.51 -13.81
C PRO A 117 -22.51 55.59 -14.95
N GLN A 118 -23.75 55.09 -14.84
CA GLN A 118 -24.29 54.12 -15.79
C GLN A 118 -24.42 54.65 -17.23
N LYS A 119 -24.53 55.97 -17.39
CA LYS A 119 -24.70 56.70 -18.66
C LYS A 119 -23.85 57.97 -18.63
N GLY A 120 -23.66 58.60 -19.80
CA GLY A 120 -22.97 59.89 -19.97
C GLY A 120 -21.50 59.79 -20.36
N GLN A 121 -20.79 58.71 -20.00
CA GLN A 121 -19.35 58.58 -20.22
C GLN A 121 -18.93 57.84 -21.51
N GLY A 122 -19.88 57.28 -22.29
CA GLY A 122 -19.56 56.51 -23.52
C GLY A 122 -18.80 55.20 -23.32
N ARG A 123 -18.50 54.79 -22.07
CA ARG A 123 -17.76 53.57 -21.73
C ARG A 123 -18.70 52.39 -21.47
N ALA A 124 -18.16 51.17 -21.52
CA ALA A 124 -18.87 49.95 -21.11
C ALA A 124 -19.41 50.06 -19.66
N ARG A 125 -20.51 49.36 -19.39
CA ARG A 125 -21.19 49.40 -18.08
C ARG A 125 -20.51 48.47 -17.09
N HIS A 126 -20.06 49.00 -15.96
CA HIS A 126 -19.49 48.19 -14.88
C HIS A 126 -20.10 48.53 -13.51
N GLY A 127 -20.17 47.51 -12.66
CA GLY A 127 -20.66 47.63 -11.28
C GLY A 127 -19.54 47.90 -10.27
N THR A 128 -18.41 47.21 -10.39
CA THR A 128 -17.28 47.27 -9.44
C THR A 128 -15.95 47.05 -10.16
N ARG A 129 -14.85 47.60 -9.63
CA ARG A 129 -13.49 47.34 -10.15
C ARG A 129 -12.97 45.94 -9.82
N ARG A 130 -13.55 45.26 -8.82
CA ARG A 130 -13.18 43.88 -8.42
C ARG A 130 -13.61 42.79 -9.42
N SER A 131 -14.38 43.16 -10.44
CA SER A 131 -14.91 42.23 -11.44
C SER A 131 -13.76 41.48 -12.13
N PRO A 132 -13.93 40.17 -12.43
CA PRO A 132 -12.96 39.36 -13.17
C PRO A 132 -12.61 39.94 -14.55
N LEU A 133 -13.48 40.78 -15.12
CA LEU A 133 -13.25 41.45 -16.40
C LEU A 133 -12.11 42.49 -16.35
N PHE A 134 -11.78 42.99 -15.16
CA PHE A 134 -10.69 43.94 -14.96
C PHE A 134 -9.38 43.24 -14.63
N LYS A 135 -8.25 43.83 -15.05
CA LYS A 135 -6.90 43.37 -14.67
C LYS A 135 -6.73 43.43 -13.16
N GLY A 136 -6.29 42.33 -12.56
CA GLY A 136 -6.18 42.20 -11.09
C GLY A 136 -7.52 42.05 -10.37
N GLY A 137 -8.59 41.77 -11.13
CA GLY A 137 -9.90 41.41 -10.59
C GLY A 137 -9.93 40.02 -9.94
N SER A 138 -11.12 39.63 -9.49
CA SER A 138 -11.36 38.31 -8.90
C SER A 138 -11.33 37.17 -9.94
N VAL A 139 -11.26 35.93 -9.47
CA VAL A 139 -11.45 34.74 -10.32
C VAL A 139 -12.83 34.15 -10.02
N ILE A 140 -13.59 33.84 -11.08
CA ILE A 140 -14.97 33.33 -10.96
C ILE A 140 -14.95 31.85 -10.53
N HIS A 141 -14.22 31.02 -11.27
CA HIS A 141 -14.13 29.57 -11.05
C HIS A 141 -12.69 29.16 -10.71
N GLY A 142 -12.24 29.57 -9.53
CA GLY A 142 -10.95 29.17 -8.98
C GLY A 142 -11.09 28.11 -7.90
N PRO A 143 -9.99 27.44 -7.52
CA PRO A 143 -9.99 26.59 -6.33
C PRO A 143 -10.39 27.42 -5.11
N ARG A 144 -11.31 26.88 -4.30
CA ARG A 144 -11.86 27.55 -3.13
C ARG A 144 -11.61 26.68 -1.91
N SER A 145 -10.97 27.27 -0.89
CA SER A 145 -10.64 26.64 0.39
C SER A 145 -9.73 25.41 0.27
N HIS A 146 -9.26 24.91 1.41
CA HIS A 146 -8.48 23.68 1.42
C HIS A 146 -9.39 22.51 1.05
N THR A 147 -9.03 21.79 -0.01
CA THR A 147 -9.83 20.64 -0.48
C THR A 147 -9.09 19.36 -0.16
N THR A 148 -9.77 18.47 0.56
CA THR A 148 -9.28 17.13 0.86
C THR A 148 -9.79 16.16 -0.19
N HIS A 149 -8.92 15.27 -0.66
CA HIS A 149 -9.28 14.21 -1.63
C HIS A 149 -9.43 12.85 -0.94
N PHE A 150 -9.81 12.87 0.33
CA PHE A 150 -9.89 11.70 1.18
C PHE A 150 -11.05 10.80 0.79
N TYR A 151 -10.77 9.52 0.64
CA TYR A 151 -11.77 8.46 0.61
C TYR A 151 -11.14 7.16 1.14
N MET A 152 -11.98 6.27 1.67
CA MET A 152 -11.54 4.98 2.17
C MET A 152 -11.76 3.89 1.13
N LEU A 153 -10.69 3.20 0.74
CA LEU A 153 -10.80 1.99 -0.08
C LEU A 153 -11.22 0.81 0.81
N PRO A 154 -12.16 -0.06 0.36
CA PRO A 154 -12.57 -1.23 1.12
C PRO A 154 -11.39 -2.10 1.53
N PHE A 155 -11.45 -2.68 2.74
CA PHE A 155 -10.34 -3.45 3.32
C PHE A 155 -9.86 -4.58 2.41
N TYR A 156 -10.78 -5.38 1.87
CA TYR A 156 -10.43 -6.51 1.00
C TYR A 156 -9.67 -6.06 -0.26
N LYS A 157 -9.99 -4.90 -0.85
CA LYS A 157 -9.27 -4.35 -2.01
C LYS A 157 -7.85 -3.93 -1.65
N ARG A 158 -7.64 -3.41 -0.43
CA ARG A 158 -6.30 -3.04 0.07
C ARG A 158 -5.41 -4.26 0.27
N VAL A 159 -5.96 -5.28 0.93
CA VAL A 159 -5.26 -6.56 1.12
C VAL A 159 -4.97 -7.22 -0.21
N TYR A 160 -5.95 -7.28 -1.11
CA TYR A 160 -5.78 -7.92 -2.41
C TYR A 160 -4.77 -7.20 -3.31
N GLY A 161 -4.69 -5.86 -3.25
CA GLY A 161 -3.65 -5.11 -3.93
C GLY A 161 -2.26 -5.43 -3.41
N LEU A 162 -2.10 -5.58 -2.09
CA LEU A 162 -0.84 -5.98 -1.47
C LEU A 162 -0.42 -7.39 -1.90
N THR A 163 -1.30 -8.38 -1.74
CA THR A 163 -0.99 -9.77 -2.11
C THR A 163 -0.72 -9.91 -3.62
N SER A 164 -1.50 -9.23 -4.46
CA SER A 164 -1.26 -9.19 -5.90
C SER A 164 0.10 -8.56 -6.24
N THR A 165 0.55 -7.54 -5.51
CA THR A 165 1.85 -6.90 -5.76
C THR A 165 3.01 -7.80 -5.34
N LEU A 166 2.89 -8.46 -4.18
CA LEU A 166 3.88 -9.44 -3.71
C LEU A 166 4.02 -10.61 -4.68
N SER A 167 2.89 -11.12 -5.20
CA SER A 167 2.92 -12.18 -6.20
C SER A 167 3.61 -11.75 -7.50
N VAL A 168 3.33 -10.53 -7.99
CA VAL A 168 4.03 -9.98 -9.17
C VAL A 168 5.53 -9.87 -8.93
N LYS A 169 5.94 -9.39 -7.76
CA LYS A 169 7.36 -9.25 -7.42
C LYS A 169 8.09 -10.59 -7.34
N LEU A 170 7.43 -11.62 -6.83
CA LEU A 170 7.96 -12.97 -6.85
C LEU A 170 8.08 -13.53 -8.29
N ILE A 171 7.08 -13.30 -9.15
CA ILE A 171 7.12 -13.76 -10.56
C ILE A 171 8.20 -13.05 -11.38
N GLN A 172 8.55 -11.81 -11.02
CA GLN A 172 9.58 -11.02 -11.67
C GLN A 172 11.00 -11.31 -11.17
N ASP A 173 11.15 -12.23 -10.20
CA ASP A 173 12.41 -12.51 -9.50
C ASP A 173 13.00 -11.28 -8.75
N ASP A 174 12.17 -10.28 -8.44
CA ASP A 174 12.55 -9.06 -7.73
C ASP A 174 12.44 -9.20 -6.19
N LEU A 175 11.77 -10.26 -5.72
CA LEU A 175 11.55 -10.51 -4.29
C LEU A 175 12.58 -11.51 -3.78
N HIS A 176 13.49 -11.04 -2.93
CA HIS A 176 14.47 -11.88 -2.25
C HIS A 176 14.10 -12.06 -0.78
N ILE A 177 14.14 -13.30 -0.30
CA ILE A 177 13.95 -13.60 1.12
C ILE A 177 15.32 -13.65 1.77
N VAL A 178 15.45 -12.95 2.88
CA VAL A 178 16.68 -12.87 3.67
C VAL A 178 16.40 -13.47 5.04
N LYS A 179 17.36 -14.23 5.59
CA LYS A 179 17.23 -14.83 6.91
C LYS A 179 17.17 -13.78 8.02
N ASN A 180 18.22 -12.97 8.13
CA ASN A 180 18.38 -11.89 9.11
C ASN A 180 18.98 -10.66 8.43
N LEU A 181 18.69 -9.47 8.96
CA LEU A 181 19.25 -8.20 8.48
C LEU A 181 20.56 -7.79 9.19
N ASP A 182 21.27 -8.76 9.75
CA ASP A 182 22.56 -8.52 10.41
C ASP A 182 23.64 -8.22 9.37
N LEU A 183 24.39 -7.13 9.57
CA LEU A 183 25.49 -6.72 8.68
C LEU A 183 26.83 -6.89 9.40
N PRO A 184 27.90 -7.30 8.69
CA PRO A 184 29.23 -7.47 9.27
C PRO A 184 29.95 -6.13 9.49
N SER A 185 29.59 -5.09 8.73
CA SER A 185 30.11 -3.73 8.85
C SER A 185 28.97 -2.72 8.78
N ASP A 186 29.11 -1.62 9.51
CA ASP A 186 28.19 -0.47 9.50
C ASP A 186 28.43 0.47 8.31
N ASP A 187 29.45 0.20 7.48
CA ASP A 187 29.80 1.04 6.35
C ASP A 187 28.74 0.97 5.23
N PRO A 188 28.20 2.11 4.73
CA PRO A 188 27.19 2.10 3.68
C PRO A 188 27.74 1.60 2.33
N SER A 189 29.06 1.65 2.13
CA SER A 189 29.71 1.08 0.94
C SER A 189 29.47 -0.42 0.82
N TYR A 190 29.43 -1.13 1.96
CA TYR A 190 29.19 -2.57 1.98
C TYR A 190 27.84 -2.93 1.33
N ILE A 191 26.79 -2.16 1.61
CA ILE A 191 25.45 -2.38 1.04
C ILE A 191 25.46 -2.13 -0.47
N ASN A 192 26.14 -1.07 -0.94
CA ASN A 192 26.23 -0.79 -2.38
C ASN A 192 26.97 -1.92 -3.12
N ASP A 193 28.12 -2.34 -2.59
CA ASP A 193 28.91 -3.44 -3.16
C ASP A 193 28.11 -4.76 -3.18
N LEU A 194 27.31 -5.01 -2.13
CA LEU A 194 26.42 -6.16 -2.04
C LEU A 194 25.34 -6.11 -3.12
N VAL A 195 24.63 -4.99 -3.25
CA VAL A 195 23.57 -4.78 -4.25
C VAL A 195 24.11 -4.93 -5.68
N ASP A 196 25.27 -4.34 -5.97
CA ASP A 196 25.90 -4.40 -7.29
C ASP A 196 26.39 -5.82 -7.61
N SER A 197 26.97 -6.53 -6.65
CA SER A 197 27.45 -7.91 -6.86
C SER A 197 26.32 -8.92 -7.10
N ARG A 198 25.14 -8.69 -6.53
CA ARG A 198 23.95 -9.57 -6.63
C ARG A 198 22.95 -9.13 -7.70
N LEU A 199 23.18 -7.98 -8.33
CA LEU A 199 22.34 -7.44 -9.40
C LEU A 199 20.88 -7.17 -8.98
N TRP A 200 20.65 -6.75 -7.74
CA TRP A 200 19.30 -6.41 -7.22
C TRP A 200 18.69 -5.13 -7.81
N GLY A 201 19.43 -4.44 -8.68
CA GLY A 201 18.99 -3.23 -9.36
C GLY A 201 19.29 -1.94 -8.58
N PRO A 202 18.82 -0.78 -9.07
CA PRO A 202 19.25 0.54 -8.58
C PRO A 202 18.60 0.93 -7.24
N SER A 203 17.52 0.28 -6.82
CA SER A 203 16.79 0.61 -5.60
C SER A 203 16.29 -0.65 -4.93
N VAL A 204 16.62 -0.81 -3.66
CA VAL A 204 16.22 -1.96 -2.84
C VAL A 204 15.42 -1.45 -1.64
N LEU A 205 14.34 -2.17 -1.30
CA LEU A 205 13.54 -1.90 -0.12
C LEU A 205 13.72 -3.04 0.88
N PHE A 206 14.35 -2.74 2.02
CA PHE A 206 14.42 -3.66 3.16
C PHE A 206 13.15 -3.54 3.99
N ILE A 207 12.58 -4.68 4.39
CA ILE A 207 11.40 -4.79 5.23
C ILE A 207 11.78 -5.65 6.43
N ASP A 208 11.59 -5.10 7.62
CA ASP A 208 11.82 -5.77 8.91
C ASP A 208 10.52 -5.75 9.74
N GLU A 209 10.46 -6.55 10.81
CA GLU A 209 9.28 -6.72 11.67
C GLU A 209 8.92 -5.50 12.54
#